data_AF-X1S434-F1
#
_entry.id   AF-X1S434-F1
#
_cell.length_a   1.000
_cell.length_b   1.000
_cell.length_c   1.000
_cell.angle_alpha   90.00
_cell.angle_beta   90.00
_cell.angle_gamma   90.00
#
_symmetry.space_group_name_H-M   'P 1'
#
loop_
_entity.id
_entity.type
_entity.pdbx_description
1 polymer ?
#
loop_
_entity_poly.entity_id
_entity_poly.type
_entity_poly.pdbx_seq_one_letter_code
_entity_poly.pdbx_strand_id
1 'polypeptide(L)'
;MKIALDAMGGDYAPEEVVKGAVLALEERDLEIILLGDMGKIKEELIKYKYKKNKLSVINCKEYIETGEFPLDAIRNKRDSSIV
;
A
#
# COMPACT_ATOMS: atom_id res chain seq x y z
N MET A 1 -4.98 4.07 15.85
CA MET A 1 -4.29 5.01 14.95
C MET A 1 -4.31 4.42 13.55
N LYS A 2 -4.59 5.21 12.52
CA LYS A 2 -4.78 4.74 11.15
C LYS A 2 -3.61 5.20 10.27
N ILE A 3 -3.00 4.29 9.53
CA ILE A 3 -1.82 4.54 8.70
C ILE A 3 -2.12 4.12 7.27
N ALA A 4 -1.99 5.05 6.32
CA ALA A 4 -1.96 4.73 4.90
C ALA A 4 -0.52 4.45 4.47
N LEU A 5 -0.32 3.40 3.69
CA LEU A 5 0.98 2.88 3.32
C LEU A 5 0.98 2.54 1.83
N ASP A 6 1.90 3.15 1.07
CA ASP A 6 2.10 2.82 -0.33
C ASP A 6 2.70 1.41 -0.42
N ALA A 7 1.90 0.46 -0.89
CA ALA A 7 2.30 -0.93 -1.01
C ALA A 7 3.13 -1.20 -2.27
N MET A 8 3.26 -0.24 -3.17
CA MET A 8 3.87 -0.42 -4.49
C MET A 8 5.22 0.30 -4.62
N GLY A 9 5.58 1.13 -3.64
CA GLY A 9 6.87 1.81 -3.58
C GLY A 9 7.98 0.92 -3.02
N GLY A 10 9.08 0.80 -3.77
CA GLY A 10 10.31 0.13 -3.35
C GLY A 10 10.70 -1.05 -4.24
N ASP A 11 11.98 -1.42 -4.19
CA ASP A 11 12.56 -2.44 -5.09
C ASP A 11 11.95 -3.84 -4.91
N TYR A 12 11.42 -4.13 -3.71
CA TYR A 12 10.79 -5.41 -3.33
C TYR A 12 9.30 -5.27 -3.03
N ALA A 13 8.67 -4.22 -3.53
CA ALA A 13 7.23 -4.02 -3.40
C ALA A 13 6.45 -4.93 -4.36
N PRO A 14 5.28 -5.46 -3.98
CA PRO A 14 4.57 -5.23 -2.71
C PRO A 14 4.94 -6.18 -1.57
N GLU A 15 5.84 -7.13 -1.79
CA GLU A 15 6.10 -8.27 -0.90
C GLU A 15 6.56 -7.84 0.51
N GLU A 16 7.68 -7.14 0.59
CA GLU A 16 8.25 -6.75 1.89
C GLU A 16 7.39 -5.68 2.60
N VAL A 17 6.68 -4.86 1.82
CA VAL A 17 5.80 -3.82 2.35
C VAL A 17 4.56 -4.43 3.01
N VAL A 18 3.91 -5.40 2.35
CA VAL A 18 2.78 -6.15 2.89
C VAL A 18 3.19 -6.93 4.14
N LYS A 19 4.33 -7.61 4.09
CA LYS A 19 4.88 -8.36 5.22
C LYS A 19 5.15 -7.46 6.42
N GLY A 20 5.79 -6.31 6.22
CA GLY A 20 6.02 -5.32 7.27
C GLY A 20 4.73 -4.80 7.88
N ALA A 21 3.70 -4.55 7.06
CA ALA A 21 2.38 -4.15 7.53
C ALA A 21 1.72 -5.23 8.41
N VAL A 22 1.81 -6.51 8.02
CA VAL A 22 1.27 -7.60 8.84
C VAL A 22 1.99 -7.70 10.18
N LEU A 23 3.34 -7.64 10.19
CA LEU A 23 4.12 -7.69 11.42
C LEU A 23 3.78 -6.52 12.37
N ALA A 24 3.60 -5.32 11.82
CA ALA A 24 3.22 -4.14 12.60
C ALA A 24 1.85 -4.30 13.28
N LEU A 25 0.91 -5.04 12.67
CA LEU A 25 -0.42 -5.32 13.25
C LEU A 25 -0.37 -6.36 14.38
N GLU A 26 0.68 -7.18 14.45
CA GLU A 26 0.90 -8.12 15.55
C GLU A 26 1.45 -7.42 16.78
N GLU A 27 2.39 -6.49 16.60
CA GLU A 27 3.06 -5.78 17.69
C GLU A 27 2.25 -4.60 18.24
N ARG A 28 1.43 -3.94 17.40
CA ARG A 28 0.75 -2.70 17.77
C ARG A 28 -0.73 -2.69 17.41
N ASP A 29 -1.50 -1.93 18.18
CA ASP A 29 -2.92 -1.68 17.91
C ASP A 29 -3.09 -0.60 16.84
N LEU A 30 -2.84 -0.98 15.58
CA LEU A 30 -2.90 -0.11 14.41
C LEU A 30 -4.01 -0.55 13.45
N GLU A 31 -4.48 0.40 12.64
CA GLU A 31 -5.23 0.13 11.42
C GLU A 31 -4.36 0.54 10.22
N ILE A 32 -4.14 -0.38 9.29
CA ILE A 32 -3.29 -0.16 8.12
C ILE A 32 -4.15 -0.17 6.85
N ILE A 33 -3.92 0.82 5.99
CA ILE A 33 -4.50 0.93 4.66
C ILE A 33 -3.36 0.76 3.65
N LEU A 34 -3.37 -0.34 2.91
CA LEU A 34 -2.43 -0.58 1.82
C LEU A 34 -2.98 0.05 0.53
N LEU A 35 -2.21 0.95 -0.07
CA LEU A 35 -2.54 1.64 -1.31
C LEU A 35 -1.76 1.00 -2.46
N GLY A 36 -2.43 0.59 -3.55
CA GLY A 36 -1.76 0.03 -4.71
C GLY A 36 -2.56 -1.01 -5.49
N ASP A 37 -1.85 -1.92 -6.16
CA ASP A 37 -2.46 -2.94 -7.02
C ASP A 37 -3.17 -3.94 -6.14
N MET A 38 -4.50 -3.89 -6.10
CA MET A 38 -5.27 -4.78 -5.24
C MET A 38 -5.05 -6.25 -5.58
N GLY A 39 -4.76 -6.60 -6.84
CA GLY A 39 -4.46 -7.96 -7.26
C GLY A 39 -3.18 -8.46 -6.60
N LYS A 40 -2.08 -7.74 -6.81
CA LYS A 40 -0.75 -8.12 -6.28
C LYS A 40 -0.72 -8.09 -4.75
N ILE A 41 -1.33 -7.08 -4.13
CA ILE A 41 -1.39 -6.96 -2.67
C ILE A 41 -2.20 -8.12 -2.07
N LYS A 42 -3.36 -8.47 -2.67
CA LYS A 42 -4.18 -9.59 -2.16
C LYS A 42 -3.48 -10.92 -2.33
N GLU A 43 -2.79 -11.13 -3.44
CA GLU A 43 -2.02 -12.35 -3.69
C GLU A 43 -0.93 -12.55 -2.62
N GLU A 44 -0.23 -11.47 -2.26
CA GLU A 44 0.75 -11.53 -1.18
C GLU A 44 0.11 -11.72 0.20
N LEU A 45 -1.00 -11.03 0.48
CA LEU A 45 -1.72 -11.15 1.76
C LEU A 45 -2.24 -12.56 2.03
N ILE A 46 -2.47 -13.41 1.00
CA ILE A 46 -2.88 -14.81 1.19
C ILE A 46 -1.81 -15.62 1.94
N LYS A 47 -0.54 -15.22 1.85
CA LYS A 47 0.60 -15.91 2.49
C LYS A 47 0.66 -15.68 4.00
N TYR A 48 -0.05 -14.67 4.53
CA TYR A 48 0.03 -14.27 5.94
C TYR A 48 -1.29 -14.40 6.68
N LYS A 49 -1.21 -14.60 8.00
CA LYS A 49 -2.37 -14.48 8.90
C LYS A 49 -2.38 -13.08 9.50
N TYR A 50 -3.50 -12.38 9.39
CA TYR A 50 -3.65 -11.05 9.95
C TYR A 50 -5.11 -10.80 10.36
N LYS A 51 -5.30 -9.81 11.23
CA LYS A 51 -6.62 -9.35 11.65
C LYS A 51 -7.26 -8.57 10.50
N LYS A 52 -8.16 -9.20 9.74
CA LYS A 52 -8.84 -8.60 8.58
C LYS A 52 -9.60 -7.31 8.88
N ASN A 53 -10.00 -7.08 10.13
CA ASN A 53 -10.67 -5.84 10.55
C ASN A 53 -9.70 -4.67 10.76
N LYS A 54 -8.39 -4.91 10.78
CA LYS A 54 -7.35 -3.89 10.98
C LYS A 54 -6.52 -3.60 9.73
N LEU A 55 -6.77 -4.32 8.64
CA LEU A 55 -6.07 -4.14 7.38
C LEU A 55 -7.09 -3.97 6.25
N SER A 56 -6.98 -2.87 5.53
CA SER A 56 -7.78 -2.59 4.33
C SER A 56 -6.87 -2.35 3.14
N VAL A 57 -7.31 -2.75 1.95
CA VAL A 57 -6.60 -2.50 0.69
C VAL A 57 -7.45 -1.57 -0.15
N ILE A 58 -6.89 -0.42 -0.54
CA ILE A 58 -7.51 0.50 -1.49
C ILE A 58 -6.80 0.32 -2.82
N ASN A 59 -7.58 0.03 -3.86
CA ASN A 59 -7.04 -0.14 -5.19
C ASN A 59 -6.71 1.22 -5.80
N CYS A 60 -5.43 1.52 -6.00
CA CYS A 60 -5.00 2.69 -6.75
C CYS A 60 -4.81 2.28 -8.21
N LYS A 61 -5.47 2.96 -9.15
CA LYS A 61 -5.35 2.68 -10.59
C LYS A 61 -4.18 3.41 -11.25
N GLU A 62 -3.52 4.31 -10.52
CA GLU A 62 -2.44 5.16 -11.02
C GLU A 62 -1.19 5.02 -10.15
N TYR A 63 -0.03 4.82 -10.80
CA TYR A 63 1.29 4.92 -10.17
C TYR A 63 2.01 6.14 -10.76
N ILE A 64 2.81 6.82 -9.94
CA ILE A 64 3.73 7.86 -10.41
C ILE A 64 5.01 7.13 -10.84
N GLU A 65 5.30 7.16 -12.14
CA GLU A 65 6.50 6.50 -12.69
C GLU A 65 7.75 7.34 -12.43
N THR A 66 8.90 6.67 -12.27
CA THR A 66 10.20 7.31 -12.12
C THR A 66 10.56 8.07 -13.41
N GLY A 67 10.40 9.39 -13.40
CA GLY A 67 10.68 10.27 -14.55
C GLY A 67 9.62 11.37 -14.79
N GLU A 68 8.48 11.33 -14.11
CA GLU A 68 7.46 12.38 -14.21
C GLU A 68 7.81 13.61 -13.36
N PHE A 69 7.58 14.81 -13.92
CA PHE A 69 7.73 16.06 -13.18
C PHE A 69 6.75 16.06 -11.98
N PRO A 70 7.23 16.27 -10.75
CA PRO A 70 6.45 16.03 -9.53
C PRO A 70 5.20 16.92 -9.42
N LEU A 71 5.20 18.11 -10.02
CA LEU A 71 4.04 19.01 -10.03
C LEU A 71 2.89 18.54 -10.93
N ASP A 72 3.18 17.86 -12.04
CA ASP A 72 2.15 17.37 -12.96
C ASP A 72 1.52 16.06 -12.47
N ALA A 73 2.31 15.21 -11.80
CA ALA A 73 1.82 14.01 -11.13
C ALA A 73 0.84 14.35 -9.98
N ILE A 74 1.17 15.35 -9.15
CA ILE A 74 0.28 15.83 -8.06
C ILE A 74 -1.02 16.46 -8.59
N ARG A 75 -0.97 17.14 -9.75
CA ARG A 75 -2.14 17.83 -10.31
C ARG A 75 -3.12 16.91 -11.04
N ASN A 76 -2.60 15.90 -11.74
CA ASN A 76 -3.40 15.08 -12.67
C ASN A 76 -3.75 13.70 -12.10
N LYS A 77 -2.94 13.13 -11.20
CA LYS A 77 -3.13 11.77 -10.68
C LYS A 77 -3.65 11.78 -9.23
N ARG A 78 -4.88 12.28 -9.07
CA ARG A 78 -5.57 12.33 -7.76
C ARG A 78 -5.87 10.94 -7.18
N ASP A 79 -5.71 9.88 -7.96
CA ASP A 79 -5.96 8.48 -7.57
C ASP A 79 -4.65 7.68 -7.39
N SER A 80 -3.51 8.37 -7.25
CA SER A 80 -2.20 7.74 -7.02
C SER A 80 -1.99 7.37 -5.55
N SER A 81 -1.16 6.36 -5.29
CA SER A 81 -0.84 5.88 -3.94
C SER A 81 -0.13 6.89 -3.04
N ILE A 82 0.31 8.03 -3.58
CA ILE A 82 1.11 9.06 -2.88
C ILE A 82 0.37 10.38 -2.66
N VAL A 83 -0.70 10.67 -3.40
CA VAL A 83 -1.42 11.96 -3.38
C VAL A 83 -2.66 11.90 -2.47
#